data_AF-A0A6A6K4L3-F1
#
_entry.id   AF-A0A6A6K4L3-F1
#
_cell.length_a   1.000
_cell.length_b   1.000
_cell.length_c   1.000
_cell.angle_alpha   90.00
_cell.angle_beta   90.00
_cell.angle_gamma   90.00
#
_symmetry.space_group_name_H-M   'P 1'
#
loop_
_entity.id
_entity.type
_entity.pdbx_description
1 polymer ?
#
loop_
_entity_poly.entity_id
_entity_poly.type
_entity_poly.pdbx_seq_one_letter_code
_entity_poly.pdbx_strand_id
1 'polypeptide(L)'
;MDKAIGCYDAAVQELIINELLYALVGTEGQYISIKRVHRKEDDITFQVDASTDLALQELADRMFPLCESYLLIDQFVESRSQFKNGVVNHAFAAALRALLLDYRAMVAQLEHQFRLGRLSIHGLSFYCQPLMASMQALSAVVKKASASDCTGSAVLNLLQSQSKAMAGDSAVRSLLEKMTQCASSAYLGILERWVYKGVIDDPYGEFFIAENKYLHEESLTQDYDAKYWKSRYSLKEGIPSFFANIAGTILTTRKCLNVMRECGHNVQVPSSENSKLMSFGSNNQYLECIKAAYNIASSELLNLIKKKYDLMGKLWSIKHYPLLDQDDFLVHFTDIAQDELNKKLDEI
;
A
#
# COMPACT_ATOMS: atom_id res chain seq x y z
N MET A 1 -29.10 -29.66 -33.70
CA MET A 1 -28.19 -30.23 -34.72
C MET A 1 -27.39 -29.06 -35.26
N ASP A 2 -26.43 -28.61 -34.46
CA ASP A 2 -25.61 -27.45 -34.81
C ASP A 2 -24.56 -27.91 -35.79
N LYS A 3 -24.62 -27.37 -37.00
CA LYS A 3 -23.62 -27.64 -38.03
C LYS A 3 -22.28 -27.09 -37.54
N ALA A 4 -21.24 -27.91 -37.63
CA ALA A 4 -19.87 -27.51 -37.42
C ALA A 4 -19.52 -26.27 -38.28
N ILE A 5 -18.84 -25.28 -37.72
CA ILE A 5 -18.47 -24.01 -38.40
C ILE A 5 -17.66 -24.28 -39.68
N GLY A 6 -16.90 -25.37 -39.70
CA GLY A 6 -16.13 -25.81 -40.88
C GLY A 6 -16.97 -26.12 -42.12
N CYS A 7 -18.28 -26.24 -42.01
CA CYS A 7 -19.18 -26.47 -43.15
C CYS A 7 -19.68 -25.17 -43.81
N TYR A 8 -19.31 -23.99 -43.29
CA TYR A 8 -19.76 -22.70 -43.80
C TYR A 8 -18.62 -21.95 -44.53
N ASP A 9 -19.01 -21.09 -45.48
CA ASP A 9 -18.10 -20.23 -46.23
C ASP A 9 -17.29 -19.31 -45.30
N ALA A 10 -16.07 -18.93 -45.68
CA ALA A 10 -15.17 -18.10 -44.87
C ALA A 10 -15.84 -16.79 -44.38
N ALA A 11 -16.77 -16.23 -45.15
CA ALA A 11 -17.54 -15.05 -44.74
C ALA A 11 -18.52 -15.32 -43.58
N VAL A 12 -19.01 -16.55 -43.43
CA VAL A 12 -19.86 -16.98 -42.31
C VAL A 12 -18.99 -17.38 -41.11
N GLN A 13 -17.75 -17.85 -41.34
CA GLN A 13 -16.78 -18.12 -40.27
C GLN A 13 -16.33 -16.84 -39.54
N GLU A 14 -16.51 -15.65 -40.13
CA GLU A 14 -16.34 -14.37 -39.43
C GLU A 14 -17.33 -14.18 -38.26
N LEU A 15 -18.39 -15.01 -38.14
CA LEU A 15 -19.23 -15.07 -36.93
C LEU A 15 -18.44 -15.44 -35.66
N ILE A 16 -17.25 -16.04 -35.79
CA ILE A 16 -16.31 -16.25 -34.68
C ILE A 16 -15.90 -14.94 -34.01
N ILE A 17 -15.95 -13.80 -34.71
CA ILE A 17 -15.65 -12.49 -34.12
C ILE A 17 -16.64 -12.17 -33.00
N ASN A 18 -17.93 -12.50 -33.15
CA ASN A 18 -18.91 -12.34 -32.06
C ASN A 18 -18.56 -13.22 -30.85
N GLU A 19 -18.17 -14.47 -31.10
CA GLU A 19 -17.76 -15.39 -30.04
C GLU A 19 -16.51 -14.91 -29.31
N LEU A 20 -15.54 -14.37 -30.04
CA LEU A 20 -14.35 -13.74 -29.46
C LEU A 20 -14.70 -12.51 -28.64
N LEU A 21 -15.65 -11.68 -29.08
CA LEU A 21 -16.14 -10.54 -28.30
C LEU A 21 -16.83 -11.00 -27.01
N TYR A 22 -17.62 -12.08 -27.04
CA TYR A 22 -18.18 -12.69 -25.82
C TYR A 22 -17.08 -13.24 -24.90
N ALA A 23 -16.07 -13.90 -25.45
CA ALA A 23 -14.94 -14.42 -24.68
C ALA A 23 -14.11 -13.29 -24.02
N LEU A 24 -13.96 -12.14 -24.69
CA LEU A 24 -13.28 -10.96 -24.15
C LEU A 24 -14.00 -10.38 -22.93
N VAL A 25 -15.34 -10.49 -22.85
CA VAL A 25 -16.12 -10.06 -21.67
C VAL A 25 -16.17 -11.16 -20.59
N GLY A 26 -15.62 -12.34 -20.86
CA GLY A 26 -15.62 -13.48 -19.94
C GLY A 26 -16.91 -14.29 -19.94
N THR A 27 -17.76 -14.12 -20.97
CA THR A 27 -18.97 -14.93 -21.18
C THR A 27 -18.67 -16.12 -22.10
N GLU A 28 -19.20 -17.29 -21.76
CA GLU A 28 -19.11 -18.49 -22.60
C GLU A 28 -19.95 -18.32 -23.87
N GLY A 29 -19.36 -18.65 -25.01
CA GLY A 29 -20.01 -18.62 -26.31
C GLY A 29 -20.47 -20.02 -26.76
N GLN A 30 -21.10 -20.10 -27.93
CA GLN A 30 -21.49 -21.38 -28.55
C GLN A 30 -20.28 -22.17 -29.09
N TYR A 31 -19.21 -21.49 -29.47
CA TYR A 31 -18.06 -22.07 -30.17
C TYR A 31 -16.72 -21.87 -29.45
N ILE A 32 -16.69 -20.99 -28.44
CA ILE A 32 -15.54 -20.82 -27.54
C ILE A 32 -15.96 -21.25 -26.13
N SER A 33 -15.36 -22.34 -25.67
CA SER A 33 -15.58 -22.87 -24.33
C SER A 33 -14.49 -22.41 -23.36
N ILE A 34 -14.90 -21.96 -22.17
CA ILE A 34 -14.00 -21.54 -21.08
C ILE A 34 -13.87 -22.70 -20.11
N LYS A 35 -12.75 -23.43 -20.15
CA LYS A 35 -12.49 -24.54 -19.22
C LYS A 35 -11.69 -24.03 -18.02
N ARG A 36 -12.36 -24.00 -16.85
CA ARG A 36 -11.71 -23.76 -15.54
C ARG A 36 -11.21 -25.08 -14.98
N VAL A 37 -9.89 -25.27 -14.90
CA VAL A 37 -9.33 -26.51 -14.34
C VAL A 37 -9.41 -26.47 -12.82
N HIS A 38 -10.32 -27.26 -12.25
CA HIS A 38 -10.71 -27.27 -10.83
C HIS A 38 -9.59 -27.62 -9.80
N ARG A 39 -8.36 -27.87 -10.23
CA ARG A 39 -7.26 -28.35 -9.37
C ARG A 39 -6.18 -27.29 -9.07
N LYS A 40 -6.22 -26.15 -9.78
CA LYS A 40 -5.50 -24.90 -9.48
C LYS A 40 -6.43 -23.78 -9.91
N GLU A 41 -6.94 -22.98 -8.98
CA GLU A 41 -7.94 -21.93 -9.25
C GLU A 41 -7.52 -20.86 -10.28
N ASP A 42 -6.27 -20.88 -10.76
CA ASP A 42 -5.66 -19.84 -11.60
C ASP A 42 -5.41 -20.22 -13.07
N ASP A 43 -5.79 -21.42 -13.52
CA ASP A 43 -5.53 -21.87 -14.91
C ASP A 43 -6.83 -21.97 -15.71
N ILE A 44 -7.13 -20.89 -16.46
CA ILE A 44 -8.29 -20.78 -17.34
C ILE A 44 -7.80 -21.09 -18.75
N THR A 45 -8.28 -22.19 -19.32
CA THR A 45 -7.95 -22.59 -20.69
C THR A 45 -9.12 -22.31 -21.61
N PHE A 46 -8.85 -21.61 -22.70
CA PHE A 46 -9.82 -21.37 -23.77
C PHE A 46 -9.64 -22.43 -24.85
N GLN A 47 -10.73 -22.96 -25.37
CA GLN A 47 -10.72 -23.87 -26.50
C GLN A 47 -11.72 -23.40 -27.56
N VAL A 48 -11.21 -23.17 -28.77
CA VAL A 48 -12.02 -23.00 -29.99
C VAL A 48 -12.48 -24.37 -30.47
N ASP A 49 -13.68 -24.44 -31.03
CA ASP A 49 -14.15 -25.63 -31.73
C ASP A 49 -13.19 -26.05 -32.87
N ALA A 50 -12.80 -27.32 -32.88
CA ALA A 50 -11.80 -27.91 -33.78
C ALA A 50 -12.25 -27.96 -35.24
N SER A 51 -13.50 -27.58 -35.52
CA SER A 51 -14.06 -27.50 -36.87
C SER A 51 -13.73 -26.20 -37.61
N THR A 52 -13.10 -25.24 -36.94
CA THR A 52 -12.75 -23.92 -37.49
C THR A 52 -11.54 -23.97 -38.41
N ASP A 53 -11.43 -23.05 -39.37
CA ASP A 53 -10.20 -22.85 -40.14
C ASP A 53 -8.98 -22.57 -39.24
N LEU A 54 -7.84 -23.18 -39.60
CA LEU A 54 -6.62 -23.15 -38.79
C LEU A 54 -6.08 -21.73 -38.61
N ALA A 55 -6.20 -20.88 -39.63
CA ALA A 55 -5.74 -19.49 -39.55
C ALA A 55 -6.58 -18.65 -38.57
N LEU A 56 -7.90 -18.88 -38.54
CA LEU A 56 -8.81 -18.24 -37.57
C LEU A 56 -8.56 -18.76 -36.16
N GLN A 57 -8.25 -20.05 -36.01
CA GLN A 57 -7.88 -20.64 -34.73
C GLN A 57 -6.58 -20.03 -34.18
N GLU A 58 -5.53 -19.89 -34.99
CA GLU A 58 -4.27 -19.26 -34.55
C GLU A 58 -4.46 -17.79 -34.15
N LEU A 59 -5.33 -17.05 -34.85
CA LEU A 59 -5.66 -15.67 -34.51
C LEU A 59 -6.47 -15.56 -33.21
N ALA A 60 -7.40 -16.48 -32.98
CA ALA A 60 -8.14 -16.59 -31.72
C ALA A 60 -7.21 -16.95 -30.56
N ASP A 61 -6.30 -17.91 -30.76
CA ASP A 61 -5.32 -18.35 -29.76
C ASP A 61 -4.41 -17.21 -29.30
N ARG A 62 -4.06 -16.29 -30.20
CA ARG A 62 -3.31 -15.08 -29.86
C ARG A 62 -4.05 -14.12 -28.93
N MET A 63 -5.38 -14.16 -28.90
CA MET A 63 -6.21 -13.28 -28.08
C MET A 63 -6.54 -13.87 -26.70
N PHE A 64 -6.45 -15.19 -26.53
CA PHE A 64 -6.79 -15.85 -25.26
C PHE A 64 -6.01 -15.40 -24.03
N PRO A 65 -4.70 -15.07 -24.11
CA PRO A 65 -3.98 -14.54 -22.95
C PRO A 65 -4.60 -13.23 -22.41
N LEU A 66 -5.26 -12.45 -23.25
CA LEU A 66 -5.99 -11.25 -22.84
C LEU A 66 -7.27 -11.61 -22.08
N CYS A 67 -8.05 -12.56 -22.59
CA CYS A 67 -9.28 -13.04 -21.96
C CYS A 67 -8.98 -13.70 -20.60
N GLU A 68 -7.89 -14.48 -20.51
CA GLU A 68 -7.42 -15.09 -19.27
C GLU A 68 -7.06 -14.00 -18.25
N SER A 69 -6.28 -13.02 -18.67
CA SER A 69 -5.87 -11.90 -17.81
C SER A 69 -7.08 -11.11 -17.31
N TYR A 70 -8.08 -10.85 -18.16
CA TYR A 70 -9.31 -10.17 -17.78
C TYR A 70 -10.09 -10.96 -16.71
N LEU A 71 -10.31 -12.27 -16.92
CA LEU A 71 -11.05 -13.11 -15.97
C LEU A 71 -10.37 -13.19 -14.60
N LEU A 72 -9.04 -13.32 -14.57
CA LEU A 72 -8.27 -13.35 -13.32
C LEU A 72 -8.38 -12.02 -12.57
N ILE A 73 -8.31 -10.89 -13.28
CA ILE A 73 -8.45 -9.57 -12.66
C ILE A 73 -9.88 -9.38 -12.14
N ASP A 74 -10.90 -9.79 -12.89
CA ASP A 74 -12.31 -9.68 -12.48
C ASP A 74 -12.61 -10.53 -11.23
N GLN A 75 -12.12 -11.79 -11.19
CA GLN A 75 -12.23 -12.65 -10.01
C GLN A 75 -11.50 -12.08 -8.78
N PHE A 76 -10.31 -11.50 -8.99
CA PHE A 76 -9.56 -10.85 -7.92
C PHE A 76 -10.27 -9.62 -7.38
N VAL A 77 -10.86 -8.81 -8.27
CA VAL A 77 -11.65 -7.64 -7.89
C VAL A 77 -12.83 -8.04 -7.01
N GLU A 78 -13.56 -9.09 -7.38
CA GLU A 78 -14.72 -9.55 -6.61
C GLU A 78 -14.32 -10.17 -5.27
N SER A 79 -13.29 -11.01 -5.23
CA SER A 79 -12.78 -11.60 -3.99
C SER A 79 -12.23 -10.54 -3.02
N ARG A 80 -11.40 -9.60 -3.51
CA ARG A 80 -10.75 -8.57 -2.67
C ARG A 80 -11.66 -7.41 -2.28
N SER A 81 -12.84 -7.29 -2.85
CA SER A 81 -13.83 -6.27 -2.45
C SER A 81 -14.61 -6.62 -1.20
N GLN A 82 -14.48 -7.84 -0.71
CA GLN A 82 -15.02 -8.21 0.59
C GLN A 82 -14.32 -7.40 1.69
N PHE A 83 -15.09 -7.02 2.72
CA PHE A 83 -14.60 -6.20 3.83
C PHE A 83 -13.35 -6.76 4.53
N LYS A 84 -13.05 -8.05 4.43
CA LYS A 84 -11.91 -8.68 5.12
C LYS A 84 -10.52 -8.28 4.60
N ASN A 85 -10.43 -7.69 3.42
CA ASN A 85 -9.17 -7.64 2.68
C ASN A 85 -8.30 -6.39 2.91
N GLY A 86 -8.69 -5.46 3.77
CA GLY A 86 -7.88 -4.28 4.07
C GLY A 86 -8.12 -3.10 3.12
N VAL A 87 -7.79 -1.88 3.57
CA VAL A 87 -8.08 -0.65 2.83
C VAL A 87 -7.23 -0.50 1.56
N VAL A 88 -5.98 -0.99 1.59
CA VAL A 88 -5.09 -0.91 0.41
C VAL A 88 -5.62 -1.82 -0.70
N ASN A 89 -6.06 -3.03 -0.36
CA ASN A 89 -6.66 -3.95 -1.32
C ASN A 89 -7.99 -3.42 -1.88
N HIS A 90 -8.81 -2.77 -1.05
CA HIS A 90 -10.04 -2.11 -1.55
C HIS A 90 -9.73 -0.99 -2.54
N ALA A 91 -8.75 -0.13 -2.24
CA ALA A 91 -8.34 0.94 -3.15
C ALA A 91 -7.74 0.38 -4.45
N PHE A 92 -6.96 -0.69 -4.36
CA PHE A 92 -6.41 -1.38 -5.53
C PHE A 92 -7.52 -2.04 -6.38
N ALA A 93 -8.46 -2.75 -5.75
CA ALA A 93 -9.61 -3.34 -6.44
C ALA A 93 -10.49 -2.28 -7.12
N ALA A 94 -10.69 -1.11 -6.48
CA ALA A 94 -11.40 0.01 -7.09
C ALA A 94 -10.67 0.56 -8.33
N ALA A 95 -9.34 0.66 -8.28
CA ALA A 95 -8.54 1.08 -9.42
C ALA A 95 -8.58 0.06 -10.57
N LEU A 96 -8.52 -1.23 -10.26
CA LEU A 96 -8.71 -2.31 -11.23
C LEU A 96 -10.11 -2.27 -11.86
N ARG A 97 -11.16 -2.03 -11.06
CA ARG A 97 -12.53 -1.84 -11.61
C ARG A 97 -12.62 -0.71 -12.61
N ALA A 98 -11.98 0.43 -12.33
CA ALA A 98 -11.97 1.55 -13.26
C ALA A 98 -11.30 1.16 -14.58
N LEU A 99 -10.17 0.45 -14.54
CA LEU A 99 -9.52 -0.08 -15.73
C LEU A 99 -10.39 -1.08 -16.50
N LEU A 100 -11.05 -2.00 -15.78
CA LEU A 100 -11.95 -2.98 -16.39
C LEU A 100 -13.17 -2.31 -17.04
N LEU A 101 -13.64 -1.18 -16.49
CA LEU A 101 -14.72 -0.40 -17.09
C LEU A 101 -14.29 0.20 -18.43
N ASP A 102 -13.10 0.80 -18.49
CA ASP A 102 -12.53 1.33 -19.74
C ASP A 102 -12.31 0.22 -20.78
N TYR A 103 -11.87 -0.96 -20.34
CA TYR A 103 -11.75 -2.14 -21.19
C TYR A 103 -13.11 -2.60 -21.75
N ARG A 104 -14.14 -2.71 -20.91
CA ARG A 104 -15.50 -3.07 -21.34
C ARG A 104 -16.06 -2.05 -22.34
N ALA A 105 -15.78 -0.76 -22.14
CA ALA A 105 -16.17 0.29 -23.09
C ALA A 105 -15.49 0.12 -24.46
N MET A 106 -14.20 -0.25 -24.49
CA MET A 106 -13.51 -0.59 -25.73
C MET A 106 -14.15 -1.79 -26.43
N VAL A 107 -14.43 -2.87 -25.69
CA VAL A 107 -15.07 -4.07 -26.27
C VAL A 107 -16.45 -3.73 -26.85
N ALA A 108 -17.25 -2.91 -26.15
CA ALA A 108 -18.54 -2.44 -26.67
C ALA A 108 -18.39 -1.60 -27.96
N GLN A 109 -17.34 -0.78 -28.06
CA GLN A 109 -17.06 -0.02 -29.27
C GLN A 109 -16.66 -0.94 -30.44
N LEU A 110 -15.88 -2.00 -30.17
CA LEU A 110 -15.52 -3.01 -31.17
C LEU A 110 -16.75 -3.80 -31.63
N GLU A 111 -17.62 -4.18 -30.70
CA GLU A 111 -18.90 -4.82 -31.01
C GLU A 111 -19.77 -3.94 -31.91
N HIS A 112 -19.81 -2.63 -31.66
CA HIS A 112 -20.51 -1.69 -32.53
C HIS A 112 -19.91 -1.64 -33.94
N GLN A 113 -18.57 -1.62 -34.09
CA GLN A 113 -17.92 -1.66 -35.40
C GLN A 113 -18.17 -2.98 -36.15
N PHE A 114 -18.27 -4.09 -35.41
CA PHE A 114 -18.64 -5.38 -35.98
C PHE A 114 -20.07 -5.38 -36.53
N ARG A 115 -21.04 -4.82 -35.78
CA ARG A 115 -22.44 -4.69 -36.25
C ARG A 115 -22.56 -3.82 -37.51
N LEU A 116 -21.64 -2.88 -37.72
CA LEU A 116 -21.57 -2.07 -38.93
C LEU A 116 -20.89 -2.78 -40.12
N GLY A 117 -20.40 -4.02 -39.94
CA GLY A 117 -19.69 -4.78 -40.96
C GLY A 117 -18.30 -4.23 -41.29
N ARG A 118 -17.69 -3.46 -40.37
CA ARG A 118 -16.39 -2.77 -40.58
C ARG A 118 -15.23 -3.39 -39.81
N LEU A 119 -15.50 -4.40 -38.98
CA LEU A 119 -14.50 -5.04 -38.15
C LEU A 119 -14.10 -6.39 -38.75
N SER A 120 -12.83 -6.53 -39.12
CA SER A 120 -12.22 -7.82 -39.42
C SER A 120 -11.55 -8.40 -38.17
N ILE A 121 -11.31 -9.71 -38.16
CA ILE A 121 -10.60 -10.39 -37.06
C ILE A 121 -9.18 -9.82 -36.85
N HIS A 122 -8.50 -9.45 -37.93
CA HIS A 122 -7.21 -8.77 -37.86
C HIS A 122 -7.32 -7.37 -37.25
N GLY A 123 -8.38 -6.63 -37.57
CA GLY A 123 -8.67 -5.35 -36.94
C GLY A 123 -8.88 -5.50 -35.43
N LEU A 124 -9.67 -6.50 -35.02
CA LEU A 124 -9.89 -6.82 -33.61
C LEU A 124 -8.57 -7.13 -32.89
N SER A 125 -7.73 -8.02 -33.45
CA SER A 125 -6.42 -8.34 -32.88
C SER A 125 -5.52 -7.11 -32.77
N PHE A 126 -5.53 -6.22 -33.76
CA PHE A 126 -4.74 -4.99 -33.75
C PHE A 126 -5.18 -4.03 -32.63
N TYR A 127 -6.48 -3.83 -32.43
CA TYR A 127 -7.00 -2.97 -31.37
C TYR A 127 -6.73 -3.52 -29.96
N CYS A 128 -6.71 -4.85 -29.80
CA CYS A 128 -6.43 -5.50 -28.52
C CYS A 128 -4.93 -5.51 -28.16
N GLN A 129 -4.03 -5.43 -29.15
CA GLN A 129 -2.59 -5.59 -28.98
C GLN A 129 -1.93 -4.64 -27.95
N PRO A 130 -2.25 -3.34 -27.90
CA PRO A 130 -1.68 -2.42 -26.91
C PRO A 130 -2.06 -2.78 -25.46
N LEU A 131 -3.23 -3.40 -25.25
CA LEU A 131 -3.70 -3.75 -23.91
C LEU A 131 -3.18 -5.09 -23.41
N MET A 132 -2.71 -5.96 -24.31
CA MET A 132 -2.21 -7.29 -23.94
C MET A 132 -1.08 -7.20 -22.91
N ALA A 133 -0.04 -6.41 -23.19
CA ALA A 133 1.10 -6.27 -22.28
C ALA A 133 0.69 -5.70 -20.90
N SER A 134 -0.20 -4.70 -20.92
CA SER A 134 -0.72 -4.05 -19.70
C SER A 134 -1.55 -5.01 -18.83
N MET A 135 -2.48 -5.73 -19.45
CA MET A 135 -3.35 -6.69 -18.75
C MET A 135 -2.56 -7.90 -18.26
N GLN A 136 -1.58 -8.40 -19.03
CA GLN A 136 -0.70 -9.49 -18.61
C GLN A 136 0.21 -9.10 -17.44
N ALA A 137 0.75 -7.88 -17.46
CA ALA A 137 1.54 -7.39 -16.33
C ALA A 137 0.70 -7.29 -15.05
N LEU A 138 -0.55 -6.84 -15.16
CA LEU A 138 -1.48 -6.77 -14.03
C LEU A 138 -1.92 -8.16 -13.55
N SER A 139 -2.24 -9.08 -14.46
CA SER A 139 -2.63 -10.45 -14.09
C SER A 139 -1.50 -11.19 -13.39
N ALA A 140 -0.24 -10.95 -13.77
CA ALA A 140 0.93 -11.46 -13.06
C ALA A 140 1.05 -10.92 -11.63
N VAL A 141 0.72 -9.64 -11.39
CA VAL A 141 0.67 -9.07 -10.04
C VAL A 141 -0.47 -9.66 -9.23
N VAL A 142 -1.65 -9.78 -9.84
CA VAL A 142 -2.85 -10.34 -9.22
C VAL A 142 -2.62 -11.80 -8.80
N LYS A 143 -2.06 -12.64 -9.68
CA LYS A 143 -1.68 -14.03 -9.39
C LYS A 143 -0.69 -14.14 -8.23
N LYS A 144 0.31 -13.23 -8.17
CA LYS A 144 1.23 -13.18 -7.03
C LYS A 144 0.51 -12.75 -5.75
N ALA A 145 -0.37 -11.76 -5.83
CA ALA A 145 -1.10 -11.24 -4.68
C ALA A 145 -2.16 -12.21 -4.13
N SER A 146 -2.77 -13.04 -4.98
CA SER A 146 -3.69 -14.12 -4.57
C SER A 146 -2.92 -15.25 -3.90
N ALA A 147 -1.80 -15.70 -4.48
CA ALA A 147 -1.03 -16.82 -3.95
C ALA A 147 -0.43 -16.58 -2.54
N SER A 148 -0.08 -15.34 -2.20
CA SER A 148 0.57 -15.01 -0.92
C SER A 148 -0.33 -14.26 0.06
N ASP A 149 -1.65 -14.20 -0.19
CA ASP A 149 -2.63 -13.48 0.64
C ASP A 149 -2.14 -12.12 1.14
N CYS A 150 -1.55 -11.36 0.22
CA CYS A 150 -0.90 -10.11 0.59
C CYS A 150 -1.92 -9.05 1.04
N THR A 151 -1.62 -8.43 2.18
CA THR A 151 -2.39 -7.32 2.75
C THR A 151 -1.51 -6.07 2.87
N GLY A 152 -2.13 -4.90 2.79
CA GLY A 152 -1.48 -3.61 3.01
C GLY A 152 -0.21 -3.37 2.18
N SER A 153 0.90 -3.21 2.90
CA SER A 153 2.21 -2.84 2.36
C SER A 153 2.82 -3.90 1.44
N ALA A 154 2.47 -5.18 1.61
CA ALA A 154 2.98 -6.24 0.75
C ALA A 154 2.51 -6.06 -0.70
N VAL A 155 1.25 -5.63 -0.90
CA VAL A 155 0.69 -5.36 -2.23
C VAL A 155 1.33 -4.15 -2.89
N LEU A 156 1.60 -3.09 -2.12
CA LEU A 156 2.35 -1.93 -2.62
C LEU A 156 3.77 -2.30 -3.04
N ASN A 157 4.45 -3.14 -2.24
CA ASN A 157 5.78 -3.64 -2.57
C ASN A 157 5.77 -4.52 -3.82
N LEU A 158 4.76 -5.38 -3.99
CA LEU A 158 4.59 -6.20 -5.19
C LEU A 158 4.39 -5.33 -6.43
N LEU A 159 3.47 -4.36 -6.39
CA LEU A 159 3.21 -3.43 -7.50
C LEU A 159 4.47 -2.65 -7.89
N GLN A 160 5.20 -2.15 -6.90
CA GLN A 160 6.43 -1.40 -7.13
C GLN A 160 7.57 -2.30 -7.66
N SER A 161 7.68 -3.54 -7.17
CA SER A 161 8.66 -4.51 -7.68
C SER A 161 8.39 -4.87 -9.14
N GLN A 162 7.11 -5.05 -9.50
CA GLN A 162 6.71 -5.33 -10.87
C GLN A 162 6.94 -4.10 -11.77
N SER A 163 6.64 -2.90 -11.28
CA SER A 163 6.91 -1.65 -12.02
C SER A 163 8.41 -1.46 -12.31
N LYS A 164 9.29 -1.88 -11.40
CA LYS A 164 10.75 -1.87 -11.60
C LYS A 164 11.19 -2.95 -12.59
N ALA A 165 10.62 -4.16 -12.51
CA ALA A 165 10.93 -5.25 -13.43
C ALA A 165 10.50 -4.93 -14.88
N MET A 166 9.39 -4.21 -15.04
CA MET A 166 8.82 -3.83 -16.34
C MET A 166 9.26 -2.43 -16.81
N ALA A 167 10.42 -1.93 -16.36
CA ALA A 167 10.90 -0.59 -16.68
C ALA A 167 11.15 -0.33 -18.18
N GLY A 168 11.24 -1.39 -18.99
CA GLY A 168 11.42 -1.29 -20.45
C GLY A 168 10.16 -0.86 -21.22
N ASP A 169 8.95 -1.10 -20.69
CA ASP A 169 7.69 -0.69 -21.32
C ASP A 169 7.12 0.53 -20.59
N SER A 170 7.14 1.68 -21.26
CA SER A 170 6.69 2.94 -20.67
C SER A 170 5.19 2.98 -20.41
N ALA A 171 4.39 2.29 -21.23
CA ALA A 171 2.93 2.24 -21.07
C ALA A 171 2.57 1.39 -19.85
N VAL A 172 3.13 0.18 -19.76
CA VAL A 172 2.93 -0.74 -18.63
C VAL A 172 3.43 -0.12 -17.32
N ARG A 173 4.60 0.51 -17.34
CA ARG A 173 5.14 1.21 -16.17
C ARG A 173 4.21 2.33 -15.71
N SER A 174 3.72 3.17 -16.64
CA SER A 174 2.81 4.27 -16.29
C SER A 174 1.49 3.76 -15.69
N LEU A 175 0.99 2.61 -16.15
CA LEU A 175 -0.19 1.98 -15.62
C LEU A 175 0.05 1.45 -14.20
N LEU A 176 1.15 0.72 -13.98
CA LEU A 176 1.52 0.20 -12.67
C LEU A 176 1.79 1.32 -11.65
N GLU A 177 2.39 2.44 -12.08
CA GLU A 177 2.56 3.64 -11.27
C GLU A 177 1.21 4.24 -10.88
N LYS A 178 0.27 4.39 -11.82
CA LYS A 178 -1.11 4.84 -11.52
C LYS A 178 -1.83 3.92 -10.54
N MET A 179 -1.69 2.59 -10.70
CA MET A 179 -2.29 1.63 -9.78
C MET A 179 -1.68 1.71 -8.38
N THR A 180 -0.35 1.86 -8.30
CA THR A 180 0.38 2.07 -7.04
C THR A 180 -0.05 3.37 -6.36
N GLN A 181 -0.27 4.43 -7.14
CA GLN A 181 -0.78 5.71 -6.65
C GLN A 181 -2.17 5.56 -6.03
N CYS A 182 -3.10 4.91 -6.73
CA CYS A 182 -4.45 4.69 -6.21
C CYS A 182 -4.43 3.85 -4.93
N ALA A 183 -3.67 2.76 -4.91
CA ALA A 183 -3.54 1.89 -3.73
C ALA A 183 -2.87 2.59 -2.54
N SER A 184 -1.83 3.39 -2.79
CA SER A 184 -1.11 4.13 -1.75
C SER A 184 -1.89 5.33 -1.20
N SER A 185 -2.85 5.88 -1.94
CA SER A 185 -3.68 7.00 -1.46
C SER A 185 -4.43 6.66 -0.16
N ALA A 186 -4.98 5.45 -0.06
CA ALA A 186 -5.64 4.97 1.16
C ALA A 186 -4.65 4.86 2.33
N TYR A 187 -3.44 4.36 2.06
CA TYR A 187 -2.36 4.24 3.04
C TYR A 187 -1.87 5.62 3.54
N LEU A 188 -1.70 6.57 2.62
CA LEU A 188 -1.30 7.94 2.92
C LEU A 188 -2.37 8.67 3.73
N GLY A 189 -3.65 8.39 3.51
CA GLY A 189 -4.74 8.94 4.33
C GLY A 189 -4.69 8.47 5.80
N ILE A 190 -4.16 7.27 6.08
CA ILE A 190 -3.89 6.82 7.46
C ILE A 190 -2.67 7.58 8.00
N LEU A 191 -1.60 7.68 7.22
CA LEU A 191 -0.38 8.39 7.61
C LEU A 191 -0.63 9.87 7.91
N GLU A 192 -1.46 10.55 7.12
CA GLU A 192 -1.81 11.96 7.31
C GLU A 192 -2.53 12.15 8.66
N ARG A 193 -3.55 11.32 8.93
CA ARG A 193 -4.25 11.31 10.22
C ARG A 193 -3.27 11.05 11.38
N TRP A 194 -2.31 10.16 11.18
CA TRP A 194 -1.30 9.85 12.18
C TRP A 194 -0.33 11.02 12.45
N VAL A 195 0.22 11.63 11.41
CA VAL A 195 1.21 12.71 11.55
C VAL A 195 0.58 13.96 12.14
N TYR A 196 -0.60 14.39 11.64
CA TYR A 196 -1.21 15.66 12.03
C TYR A 196 -2.15 15.53 13.24
N LYS A 197 -3.06 14.55 13.26
CA LYS A 197 -4.06 14.39 14.34
C LYS A 197 -3.56 13.49 15.46
N GLY A 198 -2.73 12.50 15.11
CA GLY A 198 -2.19 11.58 16.08
C GLY A 198 -3.07 10.42 16.46
N VAL A 199 -4.00 10.08 15.58
CA VAL A 199 -4.92 8.97 15.75
C VAL A 199 -4.59 7.94 14.69
N ILE A 200 -4.41 6.68 15.10
CA ILE A 200 -4.33 5.56 14.17
C ILE A 200 -5.76 5.11 13.90
N ASP A 201 -6.27 5.47 12.73
CA ASP A 201 -7.56 5.01 12.24
C ASP A 201 -7.33 3.90 11.20
N ASP A 202 -7.06 2.71 11.72
CA ASP A 202 -6.70 1.52 10.94
C ASP A 202 -7.52 0.30 11.42
N PRO A 203 -8.72 0.08 10.86
CA PRO A 203 -9.58 -1.04 11.22
C PRO A 203 -8.98 -2.42 10.92
N TYR A 204 -8.03 -2.49 9.97
CA TYR A 204 -7.49 -3.74 9.45
C TYR A 204 -6.06 -4.05 9.93
N GLY A 205 -5.41 -3.12 10.61
CA GLY A 205 -4.07 -3.31 11.15
C GLY A 205 -2.96 -3.27 10.10
N GLU A 206 -3.18 -2.66 8.95
CA GLU A 206 -2.25 -2.55 7.82
C GLU A 206 -1.14 -1.51 8.03
N PHE A 207 -1.32 -0.56 8.96
CA PHE A 207 -0.37 0.51 9.20
C PHE A 207 0.91 -0.03 9.86
N PHE A 208 2.08 0.47 9.40
CA PHE A 208 3.38 -0.04 9.84
C PHE A 208 3.72 0.35 11.29
N ILE A 209 2.94 1.22 11.93
CA ILE A 209 3.13 1.59 13.34
C ILE A 209 2.06 0.89 14.18
N ALA A 210 2.50 0.12 15.17
CA ALA A 210 1.63 -0.45 16.18
C ALA A 210 1.58 0.47 17.41
N GLU A 211 0.37 0.74 17.89
CA GLU A 211 0.16 1.38 19.20
C GLU A 211 -0.16 0.31 20.24
N ASN A 212 0.65 0.27 21.31
CA ASN A 212 0.36 -0.56 22.47
C ASN A 212 -0.61 0.19 23.40
N LYS A 213 -1.91 -0.11 23.27
CA LYS A 213 -2.99 0.51 24.05
C LYS A 213 -2.97 0.14 25.54
N TYR A 214 -2.20 -0.86 25.96
CA TYR A 214 -2.13 -1.29 27.37
C TYR A 214 -1.19 -0.42 28.21
N LEU A 215 -0.37 0.43 27.59
CA LEU A 215 0.51 1.37 28.28
C LEU A 215 -0.20 2.71 28.44
N HIS A 216 -0.91 2.87 29.57
CA HIS A 216 -1.59 4.12 29.93
C HIS A 216 -0.67 5.07 30.72
N GLU A 217 -1.06 6.36 30.80
CA GLU A 217 -0.36 7.41 31.56
C GLU A 217 -0.07 6.99 33.02
N GLU A 218 -0.92 6.16 33.62
CA GLU A 218 -0.75 5.65 34.99
C GLU A 218 0.51 4.78 35.17
N SER A 219 1.07 4.23 34.09
CA SER A 219 2.33 3.47 34.11
C SER A 219 3.56 4.38 34.22
N LEU A 220 3.46 5.68 33.89
CA LEU A 220 4.57 6.64 33.94
C LEU A 220 5.11 6.84 35.36
N THR A 221 4.27 6.67 36.38
CA THR A 221 4.67 6.85 37.79
C THR A 221 5.42 5.65 38.36
N GLN A 222 5.40 4.49 37.71
CA GLN A 222 6.01 3.25 38.24
C GLN A 222 7.23 2.78 37.44
N ASP A 223 7.36 3.13 36.16
CA ASP A 223 8.44 2.64 35.30
C ASP A 223 9.65 3.61 35.27
N TYR A 224 10.70 3.29 36.02
CA TYR A 224 12.01 3.97 35.96
C TYR A 224 12.70 3.79 34.59
N ASP A 225 12.33 2.76 33.83
CA ASP A 225 13.02 2.30 32.62
C ASP A 225 12.67 3.03 31.31
N ALA A 226 11.82 4.07 31.36
CA ALA A 226 11.31 4.76 30.17
C ALA A 226 10.64 3.80 29.14
N LYS A 227 10.14 2.65 29.59
CA LYS A 227 9.48 1.63 28.74
C LYS A 227 8.31 2.22 27.97
N TYR A 228 7.58 3.16 28.58
CA TYR A 228 6.52 3.92 27.92
C TYR A 228 6.99 4.57 26.60
N TRP A 229 8.10 5.31 26.63
CA TRP A 229 8.60 6.04 25.45
C TRP A 229 9.20 5.14 24.37
N LYS A 230 9.70 3.97 24.77
CA LYS A 230 10.26 2.97 23.84
C LYS A 230 9.16 2.11 23.21
N SER A 231 8.20 1.65 24.02
CA SER A 231 7.29 0.55 23.68
C SER A 231 5.86 0.97 23.34
N ARG A 232 5.46 2.23 23.59
CA ARG A 232 4.11 2.71 23.20
C ARG A 232 3.89 2.66 21.69
N TYR A 233 4.92 2.99 20.91
CA TYR A 233 4.90 2.96 19.44
C TYR A 233 6.07 2.14 18.90
N SER A 234 5.78 1.07 18.18
CA SER A 234 6.75 0.18 17.54
C SER A 234 6.51 0.05 16.03
N LEU A 235 7.55 -0.28 15.29
CA LEU A 235 7.48 -0.56 13.86
C LEU A 235 7.15 -2.05 13.65
N LYS A 236 6.16 -2.34 12.81
CA LYS A 236 5.87 -3.70 12.30
C LYS A 236 6.77 -4.03 11.12
N GLU A 237 6.90 -5.32 10.79
CA GLU A 237 7.71 -5.82 9.67
C GLU A 237 7.16 -5.44 8.28
N GLY A 238 5.88 -5.05 8.19
CA GLY A 238 5.23 -4.67 6.95
C GLY A 238 5.46 -3.20 6.53
N ILE A 239 6.70 -2.77 6.32
CA ILE A 239 7.01 -1.41 5.87
C ILE A 239 7.00 -1.36 4.33
N PRO A 240 6.24 -0.44 3.70
CA PRO A 240 6.36 -0.21 2.27
C PRO A 240 7.78 0.26 1.91
N SER A 241 8.35 -0.24 0.83
CA SER A 241 9.76 0.00 0.49
C SER A 241 10.10 1.48 0.30
N PHE A 242 9.10 2.29 -0.09
CA PHE A 242 9.22 3.74 -0.20
C PHE A 242 9.32 4.47 1.15
N PHE A 243 8.82 3.88 2.24
CA PHE A 243 8.93 4.42 3.59
C PHE A 243 10.11 3.86 4.39
N ALA A 244 10.82 2.84 3.91
CA ALA A 244 11.88 2.20 4.70
C ALA A 244 12.92 3.18 5.29
N ASN A 245 13.31 4.21 4.52
CA ASN A 245 14.27 5.22 4.97
C ASN A 245 13.68 6.28 5.92
N ILE A 246 12.35 6.49 5.88
CA ILE A 246 11.68 7.62 6.55
C ILE A 246 10.83 7.12 7.73
N ALA A 247 10.57 5.82 7.83
CA ALA A 247 9.76 5.20 8.87
C ALA A 247 10.25 5.58 10.29
N GLY A 248 11.58 5.61 10.48
CA GLY A 248 12.19 6.09 11.73
C GLY A 248 11.86 7.55 12.02
N THR A 249 11.98 8.43 11.02
CA THR A 249 11.63 9.86 11.14
C THR A 249 10.15 10.07 11.42
N ILE A 250 9.25 9.31 10.79
CA ILE A 250 7.80 9.39 11.04
C ILE A 250 7.50 9.02 12.49
N LEU A 251 8.12 7.94 12.98
CA LEU A 251 7.96 7.49 14.35
C LEU A 251 8.48 8.54 15.35
N THR A 252 9.69 9.08 15.14
CA THR A 252 10.27 10.09 16.04
C THR A 252 9.48 11.39 16.00
N THR A 253 9.02 11.84 14.83
CA THR A 253 8.11 13.01 14.69
C THR A 253 6.93 12.88 15.63
N ARG A 254 6.27 11.71 15.61
CA ARG A 254 5.13 11.47 16.49
C ARG A 254 5.54 11.42 17.95
N LYS A 255 6.62 10.70 18.30
CA LYS A 255 7.09 10.63 19.69
C LYS A 255 7.32 12.03 20.26
N CYS A 256 7.92 12.94 19.48
CA CYS A 256 8.10 14.34 19.87
C CYS A 256 6.77 15.05 20.14
N LEU A 257 5.81 14.96 19.20
CA LEU A 257 4.50 15.59 19.36
C LEU A 257 3.71 15.00 20.54
N ASN A 258 3.85 13.70 20.80
CA ASN A 258 3.19 13.05 21.92
C ASN A 258 3.75 13.54 23.25
N VAL A 259 5.09 13.62 23.41
CA VAL A 259 5.72 14.21 24.60
C VAL A 259 5.19 15.61 24.86
N MET A 260 5.07 16.43 23.82
CA MET A 260 4.56 17.81 23.95
C MET A 260 3.11 17.84 24.39
N ARG A 261 2.26 16.97 23.83
CA ARG A 261 0.85 16.84 24.20
C ARG A 261 0.69 16.48 25.69
N GLU A 262 1.48 15.52 26.17
CA GLU A 262 1.44 15.06 27.57
C GLU A 262 1.95 16.16 28.52
N CYS A 263 2.85 17.03 28.05
CA CYS A 263 3.27 18.24 28.78
C CYS A 263 2.23 19.38 28.77
N GLY A 264 1.03 19.17 28.21
CA GLY A 264 -0.02 20.18 28.07
C GLY A 264 0.20 21.20 26.94
N HIS A 265 1.16 20.96 26.04
CA HIS A 265 1.44 21.84 24.91
C HIS A 265 0.86 21.26 23.62
N ASN A 266 -0.24 21.84 23.14
CA ASN A 266 -0.82 21.49 21.85
C ASN A 266 -0.18 22.31 20.73
N VAL A 267 0.82 21.72 20.06
CA VAL A 267 1.34 22.26 18.80
C VAL A 267 0.54 21.66 17.65
N GLN A 268 -0.19 22.52 16.95
CA GLN A 268 -0.75 22.16 15.65
C GLN A 268 0.36 22.30 14.62
N VAL A 269 0.83 21.17 14.10
CA VAL A 269 1.64 21.18 12.88
C VAL A 269 0.74 21.77 11.79
N PRO A 270 1.17 22.82 11.05
CA PRO A 270 0.36 23.38 9.98
C PRO A 270 -0.03 22.27 9.01
N SER A 271 -1.30 21.88 9.02
CA SER A 271 -1.85 21.05 7.96
C SER A 271 -1.85 21.94 6.73
N SER A 272 -0.99 21.63 5.75
CA SER A 272 -1.14 22.24 4.43
C SER A 272 -2.59 22.07 4.01
N GLU A 273 -3.33 23.17 3.82
CA GLU A 273 -4.76 23.21 3.46
C GLU A 273 -5.07 22.56 2.08
N ASN A 274 -4.11 21.84 1.51
CA ASN A 274 -4.21 21.15 0.24
C ASN A 274 -4.26 19.63 0.45
N SER A 275 -5.34 19.16 1.06
CA SER A 275 -5.70 17.73 1.24
C SER A 275 -5.76 16.91 -0.07
N LYS A 276 -5.53 17.54 -1.23
CA LYS A 276 -5.46 16.91 -2.56
C LYS A 276 -4.04 16.68 -3.09
N LEU A 277 -2.97 17.05 -2.37
CA LEU A 277 -1.59 16.97 -2.87
C LEU A 277 -0.88 15.61 -2.68
N MET A 278 -1.50 14.62 -2.04
CA MET A 278 -0.95 13.26 -1.95
C MET A 278 -1.20 12.45 -3.24
N SER A 279 -1.06 13.10 -4.39
CA SER A 279 -0.97 12.46 -5.69
C SER A 279 0.47 11.97 -5.85
N PHE A 280 0.66 10.65 -5.80
CA PHE A 280 1.95 9.95 -5.91
C PHE A 280 2.76 10.29 -7.18
N GLY A 281 2.20 11.09 -8.10
CA GLY A 281 2.90 11.63 -9.28
C GLY A 281 4.06 12.59 -8.98
N SER A 282 4.15 13.12 -7.75
CA SER A 282 5.31 13.92 -7.29
C SER A 282 5.99 13.18 -6.14
N ASN A 283 6.85 12.21 -6.47
CA ASN A 283 7.53 11.28 -5.54
C ASN A 283 8.26 11.93 -4.34
N ASN A 284 8.38 13.25 -4.27
CA ASN A 284 9.04 13.98 -3.20
C ASN A 284 8.12 14.88 -2.34
N GLN A 285 6.88 15.17 -2.74
CA GLN A 285 6.06 16.13 -1.99
C GLN A 285 5.64 15.59 -0.62
N TYR A 286 5.23 14.32 -0.54
CA TYR A 286 4.91 13.69 0.76
C TYR A 286 6.14 13.62 1.66
N LEU A 287 7.32 13.40 1.08
CA LEU A 287 8.59 13.34 1.81
C LEU A 287 8.97 14.70 2.38
N GLU A 288 8.80 15.77 1.59
CA GLU A 288 9.02 17.14 2.04
C GLU A 288 8.06 17.52 3.16
N CYS A 289 6.77 17.16 3.04
CA CYS A 289 5.80 17.39 4.12
C CYS A 289 6.18 16.67 5.42
N ILE A 290 6.59 15.41 5.34
CA ILE A 290 7.01 14.64 6.53
C ILE A 290 8.27 15.24 7.16
N LYS A 291 9.25 15.63 6.35
CA LYS A 291 10.48 16.29 6.84
C LYS A 291 10.18 17.65 7.47
N ALA A 292 9.29 18.44 6.89
CA ALA A 292 8.86 19.72 7.45
C ALA A 292 8.15 19.50 8.81
N ALA A 293 7.24 18.54 8.88
CA ALA A 293 6.56 18.18 10.13
C ALA A 293 7.55 17.72 11.22
N TYR A 294 8.55 16.91 10.85
CA TYR A 294 9.62 16.49 11.76
C TYR A 294 10.45 17.69 12.28
N ASN A 295 10.85 18.59 11.39
CA ASN A 295 11.67 19.75 11.76
C ASN A 295 10.90 20.69 12.71
N ILE A 296 9.60 20.88 12.48
CA ILE A 296 8.74 21.68 13.36
C ILE A 296 8.62 20.98 14.73
N ALA A 297 8.25 19.69 14.75
CA ALA A 297 8.07 18.94 15.99
C ALA A 297 9.34 18.86 16.84
N SER A 298 10.49 18.60 16.22
CA SER A 298 11.77 18.48 16.92
C SER A 298 12.27 19.83 17.45
N SER A 299 12.14 20.90 16.65
CA SER A 299 12.55 22.26 17.06
C SER A 299 11.71 22.77 18.21
N GLU A 300 10.39 22.59 18.15
CA GLU A 300 9.49 23.02 19.22
C GLU A 300 9.71 22.22 20.51
N LEU A 301 9.87 20.90 20.42
CA LEU A 301 10.19 20.08 21.59
C LEU A 301 11.52 20.52 22.24
N LEU A 302 12.55 20.75 21.44
CA LEU A 302 13.86 21.18 21.94
C LEU A 302 13.77 22.57 22.59
N ASN A 303 13.05 23.50 21.99
CA ASN A 303 12.81 24.83 22.55
C ASN A 303 12.06 24.76 23.88
N LEU A 304 11.05 23.89 23.98
CA LEU A 304 10.28 23.67 25.19
C LEU A 304 11.15 23.09 26.32
N ILE A 305 11.95 22.07 26.02
CA ILE A 305 12.87 21.46 26.99
C ILE A 305 13.94 22.46 27.44
N LYS A 306 14.52 23.23 26.51
CA LYS A 306 15.58 24.18 26.81
C LYS A 306 15.08 25.40 27.60
N LYS A 307 13.93 25.96 27.23
CA LYS A 307 13.40 27.20 27.84
C LYS A 307 12.52 26.94 29.05
N LYS A 308 11.53 26.05 28.95
CA LYS A 308 10.51 25.87 29.99
C LYS A 308 11.00 24.97 31.14
N TYR A 309 11.78 23.93 30.81
CA TYR A 309 12.23 22.93 31.79
C TYR A 309 13.71 23.06 32.19
N ASP A 310 14.37 24.12 31.71
CA ASP A 310 15.79 24.44 31.98
C ASP A 310 16.70 23.20 31.98
N LEU A 311 16.78 22.54 30.81
CA LEU A 311 17.63 21.37 30.65
C LEU A 311 19.10 21.68 31.01
N MET A 312 19.58 22.88 30.69
CA MET A 312 20.95 23.27 31.00
C MET A 312 21.17 23.33 32.51
N GLY A 313 20.27 23.98 33.26
CA GLY A 313 20.33 24.00 34.73
C GLY A 313 20.34 22.59 35.32
N LYS A 314 19.46 21.70 34.84
CA LYS A 314 19.42 20.29 35.30
C LYS A 314 20.71 19.52 35.01
N LEU A 315 21.31 19.71 33.82
CA LEU A 315 22.60 19.11 33.48
C LEU A 315 23.74 19.65 34.34
N TRP A 316 23.73 20.96 34.65
CA TRP A 316 24.67 21.55 35.60
C TRP A 316 24.49 20.95 37.00
N SER A 317 23.27 20.76 37.48
CA SER A 317 23.03 20.07 38.76
C SER A 317 23.54 18.63 38.75
N ILE A 318 23.34 17.87 37.67
CA ILE A 318 23.88 16.52 37.53
C ILE A 318 25.42 16.52 37.54
N LYS A 319 26.03 17.52 36.91
CA LYS A 319 27.49 17.70 36.92
C LYS A 319 28.01 18.01 38.34
N HIS A 320 27.37 18.93 39.05
CA HIS A 320 27.87 19.40 40.33
C HIS A 320 27.66 18.39 41.48
N TYR A 321 26.52 17.71 41.52
CA TYR A 321 26.17 16.83 42.65
C TYR A 321 26.53 15.35 42.38
N PRO A 322 25.87 14.61 41.46
CA PRO A 322 26.24 13.21 41.17
C PRO A 322 27.66 12.99 40.66
N LEU A 323 28.18 13.90 39.82
CA LEU A 323 29.50 13.76 39.19
C LEU A 323 30.61 14.48 39.98
N LEU A 324 30.28 15.09 41.12
CA LEU A 324 31.22 15.63 42.10
C LEU A 324 32.20 16.67 41.53
N ASP A 325 31.72 17.56 40.67
CA ASP A 325 32.53 18.67 40.16
C ASP A 325 32.77 19.76 41.24
N GLN A 326 32.01 19.76 42.33
CA GLN A 326 32.19 20.64 43.49
C GLN A 326 32.40 19.81 44.77
N ASP A 327 33.65 19.60 45.16
CA ASP A 327 34.02 18.78 46.33
C ASP A 327 33.56 19.35 47.68
N ASP A 328 33.33 20.66 47.76
CA ASP A 328 32.99 21.36 49.01
C ASP A 328 31.66 20.87 49.62
N PHE A 329 30.67 20.58 48.77
CA PHE A 329 29.38 20.04 49.22
C PHE A 329 29.52 18.64 49.83
N LEU A 330 30.31 17.76 49.19
CA LEU A 330 30.41 16.37 49.64
C LEU A 330 31.18 16.26 50.95
N VAL A 331 32.23 17.06 51.15
CA VAL A 331 32.98 17.11 52.41
C VAL A 331 32.07 17.54 53.57
N HIS A 332 31.31 18.61 53.39
CA HIS A 332 30.36 19.06 54.41
C HIS A 332 29.23 18.06 54.65
N PHE A 333 28.72 17.40 53.59
CA PHE A 333 27.72 16.36 53.73
C PHE A 333 28.26 15.14 54.49
N THR A 334 29.47 14.67 54.16
CA THR A 334 30.09 13.53 54.83
C THR A 334 30.35 13.83 56.30
N ASP A 335 30.83 15.03 56.64
CA ASP A 335 31.10 15.39 58.04
C ASP A 335 29.81 15.45 58.88
N ILE A 336 28.70 15.94 58.31
CA ILE A 336 27.41 16.03 59.00
C ILE A 336 26.71 14.67 59.07
N ALA A 337 26.81 13.85 58.02
CA ALA A 337 26.15 12.56 57.94
C ALA A 337 27.00 11.41 58.53
N GLN A 338 28.24 11.67 58.95
CA GLN A 338 29.21 10.66 59.41
C GLN A 338 28.63 9.75 60.52
N ASP A 339 27.97 10.35 61.50
CA ASP A 339 27.42 9.62 62.65
C ASP A 339 26.24 8.70 62.29
N GLU A 340 25.45 9.07 61.27
CA GLU A 340 24.34 8.26 60.75
C GLU A 340 24.82 7.19 59.76
N LEU A 341 25.79 7.52 58.90
CA LEU A 341 26.39 6.57 57.95
C LEU A 341 27.17 5.44 58.63
N ASN A 342 27.63 5.66 59.87
CA ASN A 342 28.34 4.65 60.67
C ASN A 342 27.41 3.64 61.37
N LYS A 343 26.09 3.89 61.41
CA LYS A 343 25.12 2.94 61.95
C LYS A 343 24.89 1.80 60.96
N LYS A 344 24.59 0.60 61.46
CA LYS A 344 24.21 -0.52 60.60
C LYS A 344 22.82 -0.25 60.01
N LEU A 345 22.57 -0.74 58.79
CA LEU A 345 21.30 -0.57 58.06
C LEU A 345 20.04 -0.95 58.86
N ASP A 346 20.17 -1.81 59.88
CA ASP A 346 19.06 -2.24 60.76
C ASP A 346 18.78 -1.30 61.95
N GLU A 347 19.63 -0.28 62.17
CA GLU A 347 19.54 0.68 63.29
C GLU A 347 19.29 2.14 62.84
N ILE A 348 19.03 2.35 61.54
CA ILE A 348 18.71 3.66 60.94
C ILE A 348 17.19 3.88 60.87
#